data_AF-A0A0G3URM9-F1
#
_entry.id   AF-A0A0G3URM9-F1
#
_cell.length_a   1.000
_cell.length_b   1.000
_cell.length_c   1.000
_cell.angle_alpha   90.00
_cell.angle_beta   90.00
_cell.angle_gamma   90.00
#
_symmetry.space_group_name_H-M   'P 1'
#
loop_
_entity.id
_entity.type
_entity.pdbx_description
1 polymer ?
#
loop_
_entity_poly.entity_id
_entity_poly.type
_entity_poly.pdbx_seq_one_letter_code
_entity_poly.pdbx_strand_id
1 'polypeptide(L)'
;MNKITRRQALGTTAGTLSALGLLGAAAHSATAASPAPAAPAGTVDEVFQGRRIQISPATGGGHHGGHHGSDLPTVRIDGRELHVMRNADGTWISVVNHYETFADPTSLARAAVRELQGAQLAPFAPMGGAA
;
A
#
# COMPACT_ATOMS: atom_id res chain seq x y z
N MET A 1 -41.53 36.44 6.26
CA MET A 1 -42.32 35.95 5.11
C MET A 1 -41.59 36.34 3.83
N ASN A 2 -41.64 35.43 2.85
CA ASN A 2 -41.24 35.53 1.44
C ASN A 2 -39.76 35.35 1.05
N LYS A 3 -39.51 34.06 0.75
CA LYS A 3 -38.44 33.42 -0.01
C LYS A 3 -38.37 33.91 -1.48
N ILE A 4 -37.25 33.55 -2.12
CA ILE A 4 -37.00 33.26 -3.56
C ILE A 4 -36.31 34.39 -4.36
N THR A 5 -34.98 34.31 -4.58
CA THR A 5 -34.23 33.68 -5.72
C THR A 5 -34.21 34.53 -6.99
N ARG A 6 -33.01 34.89 -7.49
CA ARG A 6 -32.68 35.11 -8.93
C ARG A 6 -31.22 35.55 -9.13
N ARG A 7 -30.40 34.65 -9.66
CA ARG A 7 -29.12 34.81 -10.41
C ARG A 7 -28.46 33.41 -10.33
N GLN A 8 -28.72 32.42 -11.18
CA GLN A 8 -28.77 32.36 -12.65
C GLN A 8 -27.59 33.05 -13.32
N ALA A 9 -26.53 32.27 -13.55
CA ALA A 9 -25.79 32.22 -14.81
C ALA A 9 -24.75 31.08 -14.74
N LEU A 10 -25.17 29.82 -14.90
CA LEU A 10 -24.24 28.77 -15.35
C LEU A 10 -24.26 28.79 -16.88
N GLY A 11 -23.16 29.25 -17.46
CA GLY A 11 -22.94 29.28 -18.89
C GLY A 11 -22.67 27.87 -19.42
N THR A 12 -23.44 27.49 -20.44
CA THR A 12 -23.20 26.34 -21.30
C THR A 12 -22.17 26.70 -22.37
N THR A 13 -21.07 25.96 -22.45
CA THR A 13 -20.22 25.96 -23.65
C THR A 13 -20.07 24.54 -24.15
N ALA A 14 -20.75 24.28 -25.27
CA ALA A 14 -20.50 23.14 -26.14
C ALA A 14 -19.28 23.47 -27.02
N GLY A 15 -18.38 22.50 -27.20
CA GLY A 15 -17.32 22.53 -28.19
C GLY A 15 -17.22 21.15 -28.84
N THR A 16 -17.52 21.06 -30.13
CA THR A 16 -17.36 19.86 -30.96
C THR A 16 -16.28 20.08 -32.02
N LEU A 17 -15.77 18.95 -32.52
CA LEU A 17 -14.95 18.72 -33.74
C LEU A 17 -13.43 18.95 -33.59
N SER A 18 -12.51 18.19 -34.19
CA SER A 18 -12.46 16.89 -34.87
C SER A 18 -10.98 16.58 -35.16
N ALA A 19 -10.61 15.29 -35.13
CA ALA A 19 -9.51 14.59 -35.85
C ALA A 19 -8.13 15.26 -36.09
N LEU A 20 -7.04 14.54 -35.79
CA LEU A 20 -6.08 14.02 -36.79
C LEU A 20 -5.00 13.19 -36.08
N GLY A 21 -4.71 12.01 -36.65
CA GLY A 21 -3.77 11.04 -36.08
C GLY A 21 -2.30 11.37 -36.34
N LEU A 22 -1.45 10.81 -35.48
CA LEU A 22 -0.06 10.48 -35.80
C LEU A 22 0.23 9.12 -35.17
N LEU A 23 0.55 8.15 -36.04
CA LEU A 23 1.09 6.85 -35.69
C LEU A 23 2.48 7.08 -35.08
N GLY A 24 2.55 7.16 -33.74
CA GLY A 24 3.79 7.16 -33.00
C GLY A 24 4.28 5.73 -32.84
N ALA A 25 5.34 5.36 -33.55
CA ALA A 25 6.08 4.12 -33.34
C ALA A 25 6.69 4.13 -31.93
N ALA A 26 5.97 3.59 -30.95
CA ALA A 26 6.56 3.23 -29.68
C ALA A 26 7.39 1.96 -29.93
N ALA A 27 8.70 2.15 -30.07
CA ALA A 27 9.65 1.07 -29.91
C ALA A 27 9.35 0.41 -28.55
N HIS A 28 8.75 -0.78 -28.60
CA HIS A 28 8.59 -1.61 -27.43
C HIS A 28 10.01 -2.07 -27.10
N SER A 29 10.71 -1.28 -26.28
CA SER A 29 11.84 -1.78 -25.51
C SER A 29 11.25 -2.85 -24.61
N ALA A 30 11.14 -4.06 -25.14
CA ALA A 30 11.08 -5.28 -24.36
C ALA A 30 12.39 -5.32 -23.58
N THR A 31 12.41 -4.57 -22.48
CA THR A 31 13.27 -4.90 -21.36
C THR A 31 12.87 -6.32 -21.08
N ALA A 32 13.73 -7.27 -21.44
CA ALA A 32 13.57 -8.65 -21.02
C ALA A 32 13.45 -8.56 -19.51
N ALA A 33 12.21 -8.60 -19.00
CA ALA A 33 11.97 -8.84 -17.61
C ALA A 33 12.58 -10.22 -17.43
N SER A 34 13.83 -10.24 -16.92
CA SER A 34 14.42 -11.46 -16.40
C SER A 34 13.33 -12.10 -15.58
N PRO A 35 12.99 -13.39 -15.81
CA PRO A 35 11.92 -14.03 -15.06
C PRO A 35 12.25 -13.81 -13.60
N ALA A 36 11.48 -12.92 -12.95
CA ALA A 36 11.61 -12.71 -11.53
C ALA A 36 11.40 -14.10 -10.93
N PRO A 37 12.32 -14.61 -10.10
CA PRO A 37 12.13 -15.90 -9.48
C PRO A 37 10.72 -15.89 -8.87
N ALA A 38 9.91 -16.88 -9.26
CA ALA A 38 8.54 -16.98 -8.80
C ALA A 38 8.57 -16.88 -7.27
N ALA A 39 7.89 -15.86 -6.76
CA ALA A 39 7.93 -15.58 -5.33
C ALA A 39 7.36 -16.82 -4.60
N PRO A 40 8.02 -17.31 -3.54
CA PRO A 40 7.56 -18.53 -2.87
C PRO A 40 6.12 -18.34 -2.36
N ALA A 41 5.33 -19.41 -2.35
CA ALA A 41 3.92 -19.34 -1.99
C ALA A 41 3.72 -18.60 -0.64
N GLY A 42 2.78 -17.65 -0.61
CA GLY A 42 2.52 -16.82 0.57
C GLY A 42 3.40 -15.57 0.69
N THR A 43 4.25 -15.27 -0.29
CA THR A 43 4.89 -13.95 -0.42
C THR A 43 4.05 -13.00 -1.27
N VAL A 44 4.12 -11.72 -0.95
CA VAL A 44 3.51 -10.62 -1.73
C VAL A 44 4.59 -9.60 -2.03
N ASP A 45 4.66 -9.14 -3.28
CA ASP A 45 5.46 -7.97 -3.68
C ASP A 45 4.64 -7.21 -4.72
N GLU A 46 3.98 -6.13 -4.30
CA GLU A 46 3.08 -5.34 -5.15
C GLU A 46 3.33 -3.84 -4.99
N VAL A 47 2.85 -3.07 -5.97
CA VAL A 47 2.79 -1.61 -5.85
C VAL A 47 1.33 -1.21 -5.68
N PHE A 48 1.01 -0.63 -4.52
CA PHE A 48 -0.33 -0.13 -4.20
C PHE A 48 -0.26 1.38 -3.98
N GLN A 49 -1.03 2.15 -4.75
CA GLN A 49 -1.05 3.63 -4.70
C GLN A 49 0.36 4.26 -4.80
N GLY A 50 1.24 3.68 -5.63
CA GLY A 50 2.61 4.15 -5.82
C GLY A 50 3.59 3.77 -4.70
N ARG A 51 3.18 2.96 -3.73
CA ARG A 51 4.01 2.47 -2.62
C ARG A 51 4.26 0.98 -2.79
N ARG A 52 5.50 0.51 -2.61
CA ARG A 52 5.82 -0.92 -2.69
C ARG A 52 5.47 -1.61 -1.38
N ILE A 53 4.59 -2.61 -1.45
CA ILE A 53 4.23 -3.47 -0.32
C ILE A 53 4.93 -4.82 -0.51
N GLN A 54 5.62 -5.28 0.53
CA GLN A 54 6.26 -6.59 0.53
C GLN A 54 5.84 -7.37 1.78
N ILE A 55 5.40 -8.60 1.59
CA ILE A 55 4.99 -9.50 2.67
C ILE A 55 5.75 -10.80 2.50
N SER A 56 6.43 -11.22 3.55
CA SER A 56 7.11 -12.51 3.60
C SER A 56 6.52 -13.35 4.72
N PRO A 57 6.29 -14.66 4.48
CA PRO A 57 5.80 -15.54 5.53
C PRO A 57 6.80 -15.59 6.69
N ALA A 58 6.33 -15.96 7.87
CA ALA A 58 7.18 -16.14 9.03
C ALA A 58 8.26 -17.18 8.71
N THR A 59 9.53 -16.78 8.76
CA THR A 59 10.63 -17.72 8.67
C THR A 59 10.87 -18.27 10.06
N GLY A 60 10.31 -19.44 10.35
CA GLY A 60 10.60 -20.18 11.58
C GLY A 60 12.10 -20.38 11.71
N GLY A 61 12.77 -19.61 12.59
CA GLY A 61 14.20 -19.76 12.86
C GLY A 61 15.07 -18.49 12.84
N GLY A 62 14.53 -17.28 12.73
CA GLY A 62 15.33 -16.06 12.70
C GLY A 62 15.08 -15.11 13.88
N HIS A 63 16.05 -14.97 14.79
CA HIS A 63 16.14 -13.82 15.71
C HIS A 63 16.47 -12.54 14.94
N HIS A 64 15.56 -12.07 14.08
CA HIS A 64 15.69 -10.77 13.44
C HIS A 64 15.07 -9.71 14.34
N GLY A 65 15.81 -9.27 15.37
CA GLY A 65 15.79 -7.93 16.00
C GLY A 65 14.45 -7.25 16.37
N GLY A 66 13.31 -7.90 16.20
CA GLY A 66 11.97 -7.37 16.38
C GLY A 66 11.16 -8.39 17.16
N HIS A 67 10.45 -7.92 18.17
CA HIS A 67 9.67 -8.72 19.12
C HIS A 67 8.40 -9.34 18.54
N HIS A 68 8.39 -9.63 17.23
CA HIS A 68 7.34 -10.44 16.64
C HIS A 68 7.55 -11.87 17.14
N GLY A 69 6.47 -12.55 17.57
CA GLY A 69 6.53 -13.99 17.75
C GLY A 69 7.12 -14.61 16.47
N SER A 70 7.93 -15.66 16.60
CA SER A 70 8.67 -16.29 15.49
C SER A 70 7.82 -16.73 14.29
N ASP A 71 6.50 -16.59 14.41
CA ASP A 71 5.46 -17.11 13.55
C ASP A 71 4.64 -15.99 12.86
N LEU A 72 5.00 -14.71 13.01
CA LEU A 72 4.34 -13.60 12.32
C LEU A 72 5.02 -13.28 10.96
N PRO A 73 4.24 -12.92 9.92
CA PRO A 73 4.79 -12.47 8.65
C PRO A 73 5.53 -11.15 8.82
N THR A 74 6.57 -10.95 8.02
CA THR A 74 7.21 -9.64 7.92
C THR A 74 6.49 -8.80 6.86
N VAL A 75 6.02 -7.61 7.23
CA VAL A 75 5.35 -6.65 6.32
C VAL A 75 6.23 -5.42 6.15
N ARG A 76 6.48 -5.01 4.90
CA ARG A 76 7.27 -3.82 4.56
C ARG A 76 6.52 -2.90 3.61
N ILE A 77 6.70 -1.59 3.80
CA ILE A 77 6.27 -0.52 2.90
C ILE A 77 7.51 0.26 2.47
N ASP A 78 7.82 0.24 1.18
CA ASP A 78 9.07 0.75 0.56
C ASP A 78 10.34 0.28 1.28
N GLY A 79 10.37 -1.02 1.59
CA GLY A 79 11.50 -1.64 2.28
C GLY A 79 11.54 -1.38 3.78
N ARG A 80 10.63 -0.57 4.33
CA ARG A 80 10.58 -0.29 5.77
C ARG A 80 9.57 -1.15 6.48
N GLU A 81 9.95 -1.74 7.60
CA GLU A 81 9.10 -2.68 8.33
C GLU A 81 7.91 -1.98 9.00
N LEU A 82 6.72 -2.52 8.78
CA LEU A 82 5.48 -2.17 9.47
C LEU A 82 5.28 -3.15 10.61
N HIS A 83 5.20 -2.64 11.83
CA HIS A 83 4.87 -3.47 12.99
C HIS A 83 3.42 -3.93 12.91
N VAL A 84 3.21 -5.26 12.94
CA VAL A 84 1.89 -5.91 12.85
C VAL A 84 1.67 -6.81 14.06
N MET A 85 0.40 -7.00 14.42
CA MET A 85 -0.01 -7.94 15.44
C MET A 85 -1.18 -8.76 14.92
N ARG A 86 -1.23 -10.02 15.35
CA ARG A 86 -2.35 -10.92 15.11
C ARG A 86 -3.19 -11.00 16.38
N ASN A 87 -4.48 -10.73 16.25
CA ASN A 87 -5.46 -10.88 17.32
C ASN A 87 -5.76 -12.36 17.59
N ALA A 88 -6.38 -12.64 18.73
CA ALA A 88 -6.76 -13.99 19.14
C ALA A 88 -7.76 -14.66 18.19
N ASP A 89 -8.61 -13.86 17.53
CA ASP A 89 -9.56 -14.32 16.51
C ASP A 89 -8.91 -14.52 15.12
N GLY A 90 -7.61 -14.26 15.01
CA GLY A 90 -6.84 -14.41 13.79
C GLY A 90 -6.85 -13.20 12.86
N THR A 91 -7.59 -12.13 13.19
CA THR A 91 -7.53 -10.85 12.48
C THR A 91 -6.21 -10.12 12.75
N TRP A 92 -5.94 -9.08 11.96
CA TRP A 92 -4.66 -8.36 11.98
C TRP A 92 -4.87 -6.88 12.25
N ILE A 93 -3.93 -6.29 12.99
CA ILE A 93 -3.81 -4.84 13.25
C ILE A 93 -2.37 -4.40 13.05
N SER A 94 -2.15 -3.11 12.76
CA SER A 94 -0.80 -2.54 12.63
C SER A 94 -0.57 -1.42 13.62
N VAL A 95 0.67 -0.97 13.78
CA VAL A 95 0.95 0.24 14.57
C VAL A 95 0.31 1.50 13.98
N VAL A 96 0.06 1.53 12.67
CA VAL A 96 -0.58 2.65 11.97
C VAL A 96 -2.10 2.59 12.11
N ASN A 97 -2.69 1.41 11.99
CA ASN A 97 -4.12 1.14 12.14
C ASN A 97 -4.33 0.15 13.29
N HIS A 98 -4.21 0.62 14.53
CA HIS A 98 -4.18 -0.25 15.71
C HIS A 98 -5.57 -0.71 16.18
N TYR A 99 -6.61 0.09 15.92
CA TYR A 99 -7.98 -0.16 16.36
C TYR A 99 -8.92 -0.59 15.22
N GLU A 100 -8.37 -0.84 14.03
CA GLU A 100 -9.12 -1.34 12.87
C GLU A 100 -8.58 -2.73 12.51
N THR A 101 -9.47 -3.73 12.47
CA THR A 101 -9.10 -5.13 12.22
C THR A 101 -9.22 -5.50 10.75
N PHE A 102 -8.26 -6.26 10.25
CA PHE A 102 -8.22 -6.73 8.87
C PHE A 102 -8.19 -8.27 8.82
N ALA A 103 -8.80 -8.85 7.79
CA ALA A 103 -8.87 -10.30 7.62
C ALA A 103 -7.52 -10.92 7.25
N ASP A 104 -6.65 -10.16 6.59
CA ASP A 104 -5.37 -10.64 6.07
C ASP A 104 -4.28 -9.55 6.06
N PRO A 105 -2.99 -9.92 6.03
CA PRO A 105 -1.89 -8.95 6.02
C PRO A 105 -1.86 -8.00 4.81
N THR A 106 -2.39 -8.40 3.65
CA THR A 106 -2.40 -7.56 2.44
C THR A 106 -3.41 -6.43 2.59
N SER A 107 -4.63 -6.72 3.05
CA SER A 107 -5.64 -5.69 3.31
C SER A 107 -5.18 -4.71 4.40
N LEU A 108 -4.49 -5.21 5.44
CA LEU A 108 -3.83 -4.38 6.45
C LEU A 108 -2.73 -3.47 5.86
N ALA A 109 -1.84 -4.02 5.01
CA ALA A 109 -0.75 -3.22 4.43
C ALA A 109 -1.29 -2.12 3.51
N ARG A 110 -2.32 -2.43 2.73
CA ARG A 110 -3.03 -1.44 1.89
C ARG A 110 -3.73 -0.37 2.73
N ALA A 111 -4.26 -0.71 3.90
CA ALA A 111 -4.83 0.27 4.82
C ALA A 111 -3.76 1.20 5.39
N ALA A 112 -2.62 0.66 5.81
CA ALA A 112 -1.48 1.46 6.27
C ALA A 112 -0.98 2.41 5.17
N VAL A 113 -0.93 1.97 3.89
CA VAL A 113 -0.59 2.87 2.78
C VAL A 113 -1.58 4.03 2.64
N ARG A 114 -2.88 3.76 2.76
CA ARG A 114 -3.91 4.82 2.72
C ARG A 114 -3.75 5.80 3.87
N GLU A 115 -3.51 5.29 5.08
CA GLU A 115 -3.35 6.11 6.30
C GLU A 115 -2.07 6.96 6.26
N LEU A 116 -0.98 6.44 5.68
CA LEU A 116 0.27 7.19 5.54
C LEU A 116 0.14 8.39 4.60
N GLN A 117 -0.81 8.40 3.65
CA GLN A 117 -1.04 9.52 2.72
C GLN A 117 0.24 10.04 2.02
N GLY A 118 1.17 9.14 1.71
CA GLY A 118 2.46 9.47 1.11
C GLY A 118 3.61 9.73 2.09
N ALA A 119 3.35 9.84 3.39
CA ALA A 119 4.39 9.94 4.42
C ALA A 119 5.27 8.67 4.45
N GLN A 120 6.56 8.86 4.74
CA GLN A 120 7.42 7.71 5.01
C GLN A 120 7.03 7.11 6.36
N LEU A 121 6.95 5.78 6.41
CA LEU A 121 6.86 5.09 7.69
C LEU A 121 8.09 5.48 8.53
N ALA A 122 8.02 5.46 9.87
CA ALA A 122 9.18 5.65 10.74
C ALA A 122 9.73 4.29 11.20
N PRO A 123 11.00 4.15 11.62
CA PRO A 123 11.48 2.86 12.13
C PRO A 123 10.74 2.58 13.43
N PHE A 124 10.26 1.35 13.63
CA PHE A 124 9.70 0.98 14.93
C PHE A 124 10.86 0.73 15.90
N ALA A 125 11.05 1.67 16.84
CA ALA A 125 11.99 1.52 17.94
C ALA A 125 11.17 1.24 19.22
N PRO A 126 11.08 -0.01 19.70
CA PRO A 126 10.56 -0.25 21.03
C PRO A 126 11.50 0.44 22.01
N MET A 127 10.96 1.25 22.91
CA MET A 127 11.75 1.93 23.94
C MET A 127 12.55 0.89 24.73
N GLY A 128 13.87 0.83 24.49
CA GLY A 128 14.78 -0.13 25.14
C GLY A 128 15.90 -0.71 24.25
N GLY A 129 15.85 -0.55 22.93
CA GLY A 129 16.94 -0.99 22.04
C GLY A 129 17.95 0.14 21.77
N ALA A 130 19.20 -0.04 22.21
CA ALA A 130 20.30 0.86 21.83
C ALA A 130 20.50 0.84 20.30
N ALA A 131 20.66 2.03 19.74
CA ALA A 131 21.04 2.25 18.34
C ALA A 131 22.47 1.78 18.05
#